data_AF-A0A7C3FJF8-F1
#
_entry.id   AF-A0A7C3FJF8-F1
#
_cell.length_a   1.000
_cell.length_b   1.000
_cell.length_c   1.000
_cell.angle_alpha   90.00
_cell.angle_beta   90.00
_cell.angle_gamma   90.00
#
_symmetry.space_group_name_H-M   'P 1'
#
loop_
_entity.id
_entity.type
_entity.pdbx_description
1 polymer ?
#
loop_
_entity_poly.entity_id
_entity_poly.type
_entity_poly.pdbx_seq_one_letter_code
_entity_poly.pdbx_strand_id
1 'polypeptide(L)'
;MVAKKKRQFPLDGFQNRCSTLKSGRSYKNPAEAMLYNLLKAEGWEVTKAGYPDFICRRGDEVMLVEVKPDKNHRLKRRQSEAMKALAKQGVKCLRWSPDEGFRDINNISDDDDIYTSSSSSLAIPTTFNETPLEELARELTEEGFDGAMAFILKHDPARIRAALELARHKRGRIKNLPGYVRYLVQTPGEIPKVPDPGDKYLKGKYSDMIRR
;
A
#
# COMPACT_ATOMS: atom_id res chain seq x y z
N MET A 1 45.16 5.69 18.32
CA MET A 1 43.68 5.73 18.46
C MET A 1 43.15 6.81 17.51
N VAL A 2 42.52 6.43 16.39
CA VAL A 2 42.06 7.38 15.38
C VAL A 2 40.59 7.72 15.65
N ALA A 3 40.33 8.98 16.01
CA ALA A 3 38.99 9.50 16.25
C ALA A 3 38.16 9.49 14.95
N LYS A 4 37.02 8.79 14.96
CA LYS A 4 36.05 8.80 13.87
C LYS A 4 35.34 10.16 13.85
N LYS A 5 35.74 11.03 12.92
CA LYS A 5 35.11 12.31 12.61
C LYS A 5 33.67 12.04 12.12
N LYS A 6 32.65 12.42 12.90
CA LYS A 6 31.25 12.44 12.45
C LYS A 6 31.16 13.41 11.26
N ARG A 7 30.99 12.89 10.04
CA ARG A 7 30.70 13.72 8.86
C ARG A 7 29.26 14.20 8.97
N GLN A 8 29.10 15.48 9.27
CA GLN A 8 27.84 16.20 9.24
C GLN A 8 27.48 16.46 7.78
N PHE A 9 26.25 16.11 7.39
CA PHE A 9 25.72 16.37 6.04
C PHE A 9 25.59 17.89 5.82
N PRO A 10 26.13 18.47 4.74
CA PRO A 10 25.88 19.87 4.43
C PRO A 10 24.46 20.00 3.85
N LEU A 11 23.61 20.77 4.53
CA LEU A 11 22.20 21.04 4.20
C LEU A 11 22.00 22.32 3.36
N ASP A 12 23.07 23.02 3.00
CA ASP A 12 22.97 24.34 2.39
C ASP A 12 23.33 24.28 0.90
N GLY A 13 22.34 24.45 0.02
CA GLY A 13 22.62 24.72 -1.41
C GLY A 13 21.57 24.32 -2.45
N PHE A 14 20.38 23.86 -2.07
CA PHE A 14 19.37 23.39 -3.03
C PHE A 14 18.44 24.52 -3.53
N GLN A 15 18.91 25.34 -4.47
CA GLN A 15 18.03 26.11 -5.34
C GLN A 15 18.31 25.80 -6.81
N ASN A 16 17.23 25.43 -7.50
CA ASN A 16 17.01 25.48 -8.93
C ASN A 16 17.95 24.67 -9.83
N ARG A 17 17.42 23.56 -10.36
CA ARG A 17 17.46 23.23 -11.80
C ARG A 17 16.58 22.01 -12.07
N CYS A 18 15.36 22.27 -12.52
CA CYS A 18 14.46 21.27 -13.08
C CYS A 18 14.71 21.18 -14.59
N SER A 19 15.20 20.04 -15.07
CA SER A 19 15.12 19.68 -16.49
C SER A 19 14.97 18.17 -16.64
N THR A 20 13.71 17.79 -16.86
CA THR A 20 13.19 16.68 -17.67
C THR A 20 14.14 15.56 -18.07
N LEU A 21 13.97 14.35 -17.50
CA LEU A 21 14.42 13.11 -18.15
C LEU A 21 13.41 11.96 -18.03
N LYS A 22 13.35 11.21 -19.14
CA LYS A 22 12.37 10.20 -19.54
C LYS A 22 12.58 8.86 -18.81
N SER A 23 11.58 8.40 -18.06
CA SER A 23 11.30 6.97 -17.91
C SER A 23 9.80 6.77 -17.62
N GLY A 24 9.17 5.86 -18.37
CA GLY A 24 7.72 5.81 -18.63
C GLY A 24 6.81 5.31 -17.49
N ARG A 25 6.98 5.80 -16.26
CA ARG A 25 5.92 5.74 -15.24
C ARG A 25 5.81 7.10 -14.58
N SER A 26 4.76 7.85 -14.91
CA SER A 26 4.44 9.08 -14.18
C SER A 26 4.17 8.71 -12.72
N TYR A 27 4.94 9.27 -11.78
CA TYR A 27 4.57 9.21 -10.37
C TYR A 27 3.23 9.91 -10.19
N LYS A 28 2.30 9.30 -9.44
CA LYS A 28 1.02 9.93 -9.12
C LYS A 28 1.21 11.08 -8.13
N ASN A 29 2.24 10.99 -7.29
CA ASN A 29 2.59 12.00 -6.31
C ASN A 29 3.78 12.85 -6.84
N PRO A 30 3.61 14.17 -7.04
CA PRO A 30 4.69 15.07 -7.47
C PRO A 30 5.91 15.04 -6.54
N ALA A 31 5.71 14.84 -5.24
CA ALA A 31 6.79 14.76 -4.26
C ALA A 31 7.68 13.53 -4.50
N GLU A 32 7.09 12.38 -4.88
CA GLU A 32 7.85 11.18 -5.22
C GLU A 32 8.70 11.39 -6.49
N ALA A 33 8.14 12.04 -7.51
CA ALA A 33 8.89 12.37 -8.73
C ALA A 33 10.08 13.29 -8.42
N MET A 34 9.85 14.31 -7.59
CA MET A 34 10.87 15.26 -7.18
C MET A 34 12.02 14.57 -6.45
N LEU A 35 11.69 13.78 -5.43
CA LEU A 35 12.69 13.02 -4.67
C LEU A 35 13.43 12.02 -5.55
N TYR A 36 12.72 11.29 -6.41
CA TYR A 36 13.34 10.32 -7.31
C TYR A 36 14.41 10.98 -8.18
N ASN A 37 14.08 12.12 -8.81
CA ASN A 37 15.03 12.85 -9.64
C ASN A 37 16.23 13.36 -8.83
N LEU A 38 15.99 13.87 -7.62
CA LEU A 38 17.05 14.33 -6.71
C LEU A 38 18.00 13.18 -6.37
N LEU A 39 17.47 12.03 -5.96
CA LEU A 39 18.27 10.86 -5.60
C LEU A 39 19.06 10.31 -6.80
N LYS A 40 18.45 10.26 -7.99
CA LYS A 40 19.14 9.82 -9.21
C LYS A 40 20.26 10.77 -9.61
N ALA A 41 20.08 12.08 -9.46
CA ALA A 41 21.15 13.07 -9.71
C ALA A 41 22.32 12.91 -8.74
N GLU A 42 22.05 12.50 -7.50
CA GLU A 42 23.04 12.23 -6.45
C GLU A 42 23.68 10.82 -6.52
N GLY A 43 23.43 10.10 -7.62
CA GLY A 43 24.03 8.79 -7.89
C GLY A 43 23.43 7.63 -7.09
N TRP A 44 22.21 7.78 -6.56
CA TRP A 44 21.51 6.68 -5.90
C TRP A 44 20.81 5.76 -6.90
N GLU A 45 20.86 4.46 -6.63
CA GLU A 45 19.94 3.48 -7.20
C GLU A 45 18.63 3.53 -6.40
N VAL A 46 17.54 3.90 -7.05
CA VAL A 46 16.25 4.11 -6.39
C VAL A 46 15.25 3.08 -6.90
N THR A 47 14.73 2.26 -5.98
CA THR A 47 13.69 1.27 -6.24
C THR A 47 12.39 1.74 -5.60
N LYS A 48 11.31 1.85 -6.39
CA LYS A 48 9.98 2.10 -5.86
C LYS A 48 9.43 0.83 -5.22
N ALA A 49 9.13 0.88 -3.93
CA ALA A 49 8.50 -0.22 -3.20
C ALA A 49 7.10 0.22 -2.76
N GLY A 50 6.15 -0.72 -2.68
CA GLY A 50 4.79 -0.39 -2.23
C GLY A 50 4.75 0.14 -0.78
N TYR A 51 5.75 -0.24 0.01
CA TYR A 51 6.12 0.33 1.30
C TYR A 51 7.52 -0.19 1.69
N PRO A 52 8.48 0.66 2.11
CA PRO A 52 8.46 2.13 2.05
C PRO A 52 8.35 2.63 0.61
N ASP A 53 8.03 3.90 0.39
CA ASP A 53 7.88 4.44 -0.97
C ASP A 53 9.13 4.21 -1.84
N PHE A 54 10.31 4.39 -1.25
CA PHE A 54 11.59 4.11 -1.90
C PHE A 54 12.56 3.30 -1.04
N ILE A 55 13.25 2.37 -1.71
CA ILE A 55 14.47 1.73 -1.24
C ILE A 55 15.60 2.28 -2.08
N CYS A 56 16.56 2.95 -1.45
CA CYS A 56 17.67 3.62 -2.12
C CYS A 56 18.98 2.96 -1.74
N ARG A 57 19.86 2.73 -2.72
CA ARG A 57 21.18 2.13 -2.53
C ARG A 57 22.26 2.98 -3.19
N ARG A 58 23.43 3.07 -2.54
CA ARG A 58 24.65 3.62 -3.13
C ARG A 58 25.86 2.90 -2.54
N GLY A 59 26.45 1.99 -3.32
CA GLY A 59 27.45 1.06 -2.81
C GLY A 59 26.86 0.15 -1.74
N ASP A 60 27.42 0.20 -0.53
CA ASP A 60 26.96 -0.56 0.64
C ASP A 60 25.94 0.22 1.50
N GLU A 61 25.71 1.50 1.19
CA GLU A 61 24.71 2.30 1.90
C GLU A 61 23.31 1.96 1.38
N VAL A 62 22.41 1.60 2.30
CA VAL A 62 20.98 1.41 2.02
C VAL A 62 20.18 2.36 2.89
N MET A 63 19.19 3.03 2.29
CA MET A 63 18.21 3.83 3.02
C MET A 63 16.79 3.56 2.53
N LEU A 64 15.86 3.54 3.49
CA LEU A 64 14.43 3.43 3.29
C LEU A 64 13.83 4.82 3.41
N VAL A 65 13.09 5.28 2.40
CA VAL A 65 12.51 6.62 2.39
C VAL A 65 11.00 6.54 2.21
N GLU A 66 10.28 7.13 3.16
CA GLU A 66 8.85 7.40 3.05
C GLU A 66 8.64 8.86 2.63
N VAL A 67 7.84 9.06 1.59
CA VAL A 67 7.60 10.36 0.96
C VAL A 67 6.26 10.91 1.39
N LYS A 68 6.27 12.16 1.84
CA LYS A 68 5.08 12.92 2.17
C LYS A 68 4.99 14.16 1.28
N PRO A 69 3.78 14.58 0.86
CA PRO A 69 3.63 15.71 -0.05
C PRO A 69 4.09 17.04 0.59
N ASP A 70 4.01 17.16 1.92
CA ASP A 70 4.52 18.30 2.68
C ASP A 70 4.91 17.88 4.11
N LYS A 71 5.41 18.85 4.90
CA LYS A 71 5.84 18.65 6.30
C LYS A 71 4.70 18.38 7.28
N ASN A 72 3.47 18.79 6.99
CA ASN A 72 2.32 18.59 7.87
C ASN A 72 1.76 17.16 7.76
N HIS A 73 2.07 16.45 6.66
CA HIS A 73 1.65 15.07 6.46
C HIS A 73 2.48 14.09 7.30
N ARG A 74 1.96 13.75 8.47
CA ARG A 74 2.58 12.83 9.43
C ARG A 74 2.66 11.39 8.88
N LEU A 75 3.58 10.61 9.46
CA LEU A 75 3.65 9.17 9.20
C LEU A 75 2.42 8.49 9.78
N LYS A 76 1.88 7.49 9.10
CA LYS A 76 0.88 6.64 9.74
C LYS A 76 1.57 5.85 10.84
N ARG A 77 0.91 5.64 11.98
CA ARG A 77 1.46 4.92 13.14
C ARG A 77 2.18 3.62 12.77
N ARG A 78 1.54 2.75 11.98
CA ARG A 78 2.14 1.49 11.52
C ARG A 78 3.42 1.69 10.69
N GLN A 79 3.47 2.76 9.88
CA GLN A 79 4.66 3.10 9.11
C GLN A 79 5.79 3.57 10.03
N SER A 80 5.46 4.45 11.00
CA SER A 80 6.38 4.95 12.02
C SER A 80 6.96 3.81 12.85
N GLU A 81 6.11 2.93 13.40
CA GLU A 81 6.51 1.76 14.21
C GLU A 81 7.43 0.81 13.44
N ALA A 82 7.09 0.45 12.20
CA ALA A 82 7.90 -0.46 11.38
C ALA A 82 9.25 0.16 10.98
N MET A 83 9.27 1.44 10.58
CA MET A 83 10.53 2.13 10.26
C MET A 83 11.40 2.35 11.50
N LYS A 84 10.81 2.67 12.65
CA LYS A 84 11.53 2.74 13.95
C LYS A 84 12.13 1.38 14.30
N ALA A 85 11.42 0.27 14.08
CA ALA A 85 11.93 -1.07 14.33
C ALA A 85 13.11 -1.44 13.41
N LEU A 86 13.03 -1.12 12.11
CA LEU A 86 14.13 -1.34 11.16
C LEU A 86 15.33 -0.44 11.46
N ALA A 87 15.09 0.81 11.89
CA ALA A 87 16.15 1.73 12.29
C ALA A 87 16.94 1.21 13.51
N LYS A 88 16.27 0.56 14.47
CA LYS A 88 16.94 -0.12 15.60
C LYS A 88 17.87 -1.25 15.16
N GLN A 89 17.62 -1.87 14.00
CA GLN A 89 18.49 -2.88 13.41
C GLN A 89 19.64 -2.27 12.57
N GLY A 90 19.78 -0.95 12.56
CA GLY A 90 20.84 -0.24 11.84
C GLY A 90 20.49 0.14 10.40
N VAL A 91 19.26 -0.09 9.95
CA VAL A 91 18.81 0.33 8.61
C VAL A 91 18.45 1.82 8.62
N LYS A 92 19.08 2.62 7.75
CA LYS A 92 18.77 4.06 7.68
C LYS A 92 17.33 4.27 7.18
N CYS A 93 16.46 4.77 8.04
CA CYS A 93 15.06 5.04 7.72
C CYS A 93 14.79 6.53 7.80
N LEU A 94 14.27 7.11 6.71
CA LEU A 94 14.06 8.53 6.56
C LEU A 94 12.62 8.83 6.13
N ARG A 95 12.10 9.96 6.61
CA ARG A 95 10.96 10.64 6.00
C ARG A 95 11.50 11.75 5.11
N TRP A 96 10.86 11.98 3.96
CA TRP A 96 11.16 13.12 3.11
C TRP A 96 9.89 13.88 2.72
N SER A 97 9.97 15.21 2.70
CA SER A 97 8.99 16.07 2.03
C SER A 97 9.70 17.22 1.30
N PRO A 98 9.07 17.85 0.29
CA PRO A 98 9.67 18.96 -0.45
C PRO A 98 10.05 20.16 0.44
N ASP A 99 9.23 20.45 1.45
CA ASP A 99 9.39 21.65 2.28
C ASP A 99 10.37 21.47 3.45
N GLU A 100 10.62 20.21 3.85
CA GLU A 100 11.41 19.88 5.04
C GLU A 100 12.67 19.07 4.74
N GLY A 101 12.74 18.47 3.56
CA GLY A 101 13.84 17.57 3.20
C GLY A 101 13.80 16.27 4.00
N PHE A 102 14.99 15.69 4.23
CA PHE A 102 15.13 14.41 4.94
C PHE A 102 15.09 14.60 6.45
N ARG A 103 14.25 13.81 7.13
CA ARG A 103 14.27 13.61 8.57
C ARG A 103 14.52 12.17 8.93
N ASP A 104 15.37 11.95 9.93
CA ASP A 104 15.57 10.64 10.53
C ASP A 104 14.31 10.25 11.32
N ILE A 105 13.82 9.03 11.10
CA ILE A 105 12.65 8.51 11.79
C ILE A 105 12.83 8.48 13.31
N ASN A 106 14.08 8.32 13.79
CA ASN A 106 14.37 8.34 15.22
C ASN A 106 14.25 9.73 15.86
N ASN A 107 14.31 10.79 15.05
CA ASN A 107 14.22 12.19 15.51
C ASN A 107 12.81 12.79 15.34
N ILE A 108 11.82 11.97 14.98
CA ILE A 108 10.42 12.39 14.90
C ILE A 108 9.79 12.14 16.27
N SER A 109 9.47 13.22 16.98
CA SER A 109 8.80 13.19 18.29
C SER A 109 7.46 12.47 18.23
N ASP A 110 7.13 11.68 19.26
CA ASP A 110 5.87 10.92 19.34
C ASP A 110 4.62 11.83 19.39
N ASP A 111 4.77 13.13 19.72
CA ASP A 111 3.71 14.14 19.62
C ASP A 111 3.29 14.46 18.16
N ASP A 112 4.10 14.02 17.19
CA ASP A 112 3.77 14.05 15.77
C ASP A 112 2.95 12.84 15.27
N ASP A 113 2.66 11.85 16.13
CA ASP A 113 2.08 10.56 15.72
C ASP A 113 0.57 10.38 16.08
N ILE A 114 -0.12 11.41 16.57
CA ILE A 114 -1.52 11.30 17.00
C ILE A 114 -2.51 11.75 15.91
N TYR A 115 -3.10 10.80 15.20
CA TYR A 115 -4.49 10.89 14.72
C TYR A 115 -5.27 9.75 15.38
N THR A 116 -5.96 10.06 16.46
CA THR A 116 -6.89 9.16 17.13
C THR A 116 -8.16 9.05 16.29
N SER A 117 -8.35 7.90 15.67
CA SER A 117 -9.69 7.34 15.49
C SER A 117 -9.84 6.22 16.51
N SER A 118 -10.70 6.46 17.49
CA SER A 118 -10.86 5.71 18.73
C SER A 118 -11.27 4.25 18.56
N SER A 119 -10.62 3.40 19.37
CA SER A 119 -11.09 2.23 20.16
C SER A 119 -10.08 1.08 20.07
N SER A 120 -9.16 0.94 21.04
CA SER A 120 -9.33 0.28 22.37
C SER A 120 -9.52 -1.24 22.22
N SER A 121 -8.72 -2.15 22.79
CA SER A 121 -7.64 -2.12 23.77
C SER A 121 -6.84 -3.44 23.69
N LEU A 122 -5.65 -3.45 24.31
CA LEU A 122 -4.65 -4.51 24.31
C LEU A 122 -5.09 -5.80 25.02
N ALA A 123 -4.87 -6.94 24.36
CA ALA A 123 -4.32 -8.15 24.98
C ALA A 123 -3.51 -8.89 23.91
N ILE A 124 -2.24 -9.19 24.18
CA ILE A 124 -1.46 -10.12 23.39
C ILE A 124 -1.92 -11.52 23.80
N PRO A 125 -2.44 -12.32 22.85
CA PRO A 125 -2.07 -13.72 22.81
C PRO A 125 -1.30 -14.00 21.52
N THR A 126 -0.23 -14.75 21.71
CA THR A 126 0.67 -15.28 20.70
C THR A 126 -0.05 -16.24 19.76
N THR A 127 -0.90 -15.73 18.87
CA THR A 127 -1.46 -16.47 17.73
C THR A 127 -1.72 -15.49 16.60
N PHE A 128 -1.14 -15.75 15.42
CA PHE A 128 -1.39 -15.03 14.17
C PHE A 128 -2.90 -14.92 13.90
N ASN A 129 -3.52 -13.80 14.27
CA ASN A 129 -4.85 -13.43 13.81
C ASN A 129 -4.67 -12.42 12.67
N GLU A 130 -4.78 -12.91 11.44
CA GLU A 130 -4.88 -12.08 10.25
C GLU A 130 -6.04 -11.08 10.43
N THR A 131 -5.86 -9.84 10.00
CA THR A 131 -6.95 -8.85 10.09
C THR A 131 -8.13 -9.28 9.21
N PRO A 132 -9.39 -8.91 9.52
CA PRO A 132 -10.57 -9.33 8.74
C PRO A 132 -10.53 -8.97 7.24
N LEU A 133 -9.69 -8.00 6.87
CA LEU A 133 -9.43 -7.59 5.49
C LEU A 133 -8.34 -8.44 4.81
N GLU A 134 -7.32 -8.87 5.57
CA GLU A 134 -6.29 -9.79 5.09
C GLU A 134 -6.86 -11.20 4.87
N GLU A 135 -7.73 -11.66 5.78
CA GLU A 135 -8.49 -12.90 5.61
C GLU A 135 -9.33 -12.85 4.31
N LEU A 136 -10.08 -11.76 4.11
CA LEU A 136 -10.87 -11.57 2.89
C LEU A 136 -9.98 -11.50 1.64
N ALA A 137 -8.81 -10.88 1.73
CA ALA A 137 -7.87 -10.80 0.63
C ALA A 137 -7.29 -12.17 0.28
N ARG A 138 -6.98 -12.99 1.29
CA ARG A 138 -6.54 -14.37 1.12
C ARG A 138 -7.63 -15.21 0.46
N GLU A 139 -8.86 -15.14 0.97
CA GLU A 139 -10.01 -15.84 0.40
C GLU A 139 -10.24 -15.49 -1.07
N LEU A 140 -10.18 -14.20 -1.42
CA LEU A 140 -10.27 -13.77 -2.81
C LEU A 140 -9.10 -14.33 -3.64
N THR A 141 -7.88 -14.26 -3.12
CA THR A 141 -6.67 -14.75 -3.82
C THR A 141 -6.74 -16.26 -4.07
N GLU A 142 -7.20 -17.05 -3.09
CA GLU A 142 -7.44 -18.50 -3.22
C GLU A 142 -8.47 -18.82 -4.30
N GLU A 143 -9.46 -17.94 -4.48
CA GLU A 143 -10.46 -18.05 -5.53
C GLU A 143 -9.99 -17.48 -6.89
N GLY A 144 -8.71 -17.09 -7.00
CA GLY A 144 -8.07 -16.63 -8.23
C GLY A 144 -8.23 -15.14 -8.53
N PHE A 145 -8.54 -14.31 -7.53
CA PHE A 145 -8.56 -12.85 -7.71
C PHE A 145 -7.16 -12.25 -7.73
N ASP A 146 -6.77 -11.76 -8.90
CA ASP A 146 -5.64 -10.84 -8.99
C ASP A 146 -6.00 -9.47 -8.41
N GLY A 147 -5.14 -8.97 -7.53
CA GLY A 147 -5.29 -7.65 -6.91
C GLY A 147 -6.39 -7.58 -5.85
N ALA A 148 -6.66 -8.69 -5.14
CA ALA A 148 -7.67 -8.80 -4.08
C ALA A 148 -7.64 -7.63 -3.09
N MET A 149 -6.46 -7.24 -2.59
CA MET A 149 -6.33 -6.14 -1.63
C MET A 149 -6.76 -4.78 -2.23
N ALA A 150 -6.37 -4.48 -3.47
CA ALA A 150 -6.78 -3.25 -4.15
C ALA A 150 -8.29 -3.23 -4.44
N PHE A 151 -8.89 -4.40 -4.69
CA PHE A 151 -10.32 -4.56 -4.88
C PHE A 151 -11.10 -4.32 -3.58
N ILE A 152 -10.62 -4.86 -2.46
CA ILE A 152 -11.20 -4.65 -1.12
C ILE A 152 -11.10 -3.18 -0.70
N LEU A 153 -10.00 -2.49 -0.99
CA LEU A 153 -9.87 -1.07 -0.64
C LEU A 153 -10.81 -0.15 -1.43
N LYS A 154 -11.28 -0.60 -2.60
CA LYS A 154 -12.14 0.19 -3.49
C LYS A 154 -13.63 -0.05 -3.26
N HIS A 155 -14.00 -1.15 -2.63
CA HIS A 155 -15.37 -1.60 -2.51
C HIS A 155 -15.69 -1.98 -1.06
N ASP A 156 -16.98 -1.92 -0.70
CA ASP A 156 -17.42 -2.28 0.64
C ASP A 156 -17.11 -3.76 0.96
N PRO A 157 -16.31 -4.08 2.01
CA PRO A 157 -15.95 -5.44 2.37
C PRO A 157 -17.16 -6.34 2.66
N ALA A 158 -18.24 -5.80 3.22
CA ALA A 158 -19.46 -6.56 3.48
C ALA A 158 -20.13 -7.01 2.18
N ARG A 159 -20.18 -6.11 1.19
CA ARG A 159 -20.65 -6.41 -0.17
C ARG A 159 -19.79 -7.46 -0.87
N ILE A 160 -18.47 -7.40 -0.71
CA ILE A 160 -17.56 -8.40 -1.29
C ILE A 160 -17.81 -9.79 -0.69
N ARG A 161 -17.96 -9.88 0.65
CA ARG A 161 -18.26 -11.15 1.33
C ARG A 161 -19.57 -11.76 0.84
N ALA A 162 -20.64 -10.96 0.75
CA ALA A 162 -21.92 -11.42 0.22
C ALA A 162 -21.82 -11.90 -1.24
N ALA A 163 -21.04 -11.21 -2.07
CA ALA A 163 -20.80 -11.63 -3.45
C ALA A 163 -20.00 -12.94 -3.54
N LEU A 164 -19.00 -13.11 -2.67
CA LEU A 164 -18.16 -14.29 -2.62
C LEU A 164 -18.94 -15.52 -2.14
N GLU A 165 -19.76 -15.37 -1.11
CA GLU A 165 -20.63 -16.42 -0.59
C GLU A 165 -21.62 -16.91 -1.66
N LEU A 166 -22.28 -15.97 -2.36
CA LEU A 166 -23.18 -16.30 -3.46
C LEU A 166 -22.44 -17.00 -4.61
N ALA A 167 -21.22 -16.57 -4.93
CA ALA A 167 -20.39 -17.18 -5.96
C ALA A 167 -19.95 -18.60 -5.58
N ARG A 168 -19.61 -18.84 -4.30
CA ARG A 168 -19.27 -20.16 -3.76
C ARG A 168 -20.46 -21.13 -3.81
N HIS A 169 -21.68 -20.65 -3.53
CA HIS A 169 -22.89 -21.47 -3.70
C HIS A 169 -23.14 -21.90 -5.15
N LYS A 170 -22.60 -21.16 -6.12
CA LYS A 170 -22.68 -21.46 -7.56
C LYS A 170 -21.39 -22.07 -8.12
N ARG A 171 -20.46 -22.47 -7.24
CA ARG A 171 -19.18 -23.10 -7.62
C ARG A 171 -19.46 -24.37 -8.42
N GLY A 172 -18.88 -24.46 -9.61
CA GLY A 172 -19.16 -25.52 -10.59
C GLY A 172 -20.04 -25.08 -11.77
N ARG A 173 -20.96 -24.13 -11.55
CA ARG A 173 -21.73 -23.48 -12.64
C ARG A 173 -21.05 -22.24 -13.17
N ILE A 174 -20.10 -21.64 -12.45
CA ILE A 174 -19.41 -20.42 -12.90
C ILE A 174 -18.02 -20.78 -13.44
N LYS A 175 -17.71 -20.33 -14.66
CA LYS A 175 -16.43 -20.52 -15.36
C LYS A 175 -15.35 -19.53 -14.89
N ASN A 176 -15.74 -18.30 -14.56
CA ASN A 176 -14.83 -17.24 -14.07
C ASN A 176 -15.39 -16.63 -12.77
N LEU A 177 -15.03 -17.26 -11.64
CA LEU A 177 -15.50 -16.84 -10.33
C LEU A 177 -15.04 -15.41 -9.98
N PRO A 178 -13.78 -15.00 -10.27
CA PRO A 178 -13.37 -13.62 -10.07
C PRO A 178 -14.18 -12.59 -10.87
N GLY A 179 -14.44 -12.88 -12.14
CA GLY A 179 -15.26 -12.01 -13.00
C GLY A 179 -16.69 -11.86 -12.47
N TYR A 180 -17.28 -12.94 -11.99
CA TYR A 180 -18.63 -12.95 -11.43
C TYR A 180 -18.75 -12.13 -10.14
N VAL A 181 -17.80 -12.30 -9.21
CA VAL A 181 -17.76 -11.51 -7.98
C VAL A 181 -17.55 -10.01 -8.28
N ARG A 182 -16.67 -9.65 -9.22
CA ARG A 182 -16.49 -8.24 -9.65
C ARG A 182 -17.80 -7.65 -10.16
N TYR A 183 -18.52 -8.41 -10.98
CA TYR A 183 -19.81 -7.99 -11.51
C TYR A 183 -20.84 -7.74 -10.39
N LEU A 184 -20.98 -8.66 -9.43
CA LEU A 184 -21.92 -8.51 -8.32
C LEU A 184 -21.62 -7.28 -7.46
N VAL A 185 -20.33 -7.04 -7.19
CA VAL A 185 -19.89 -5.89 -6.39
C VAL A 185 -20.12 -4.57 -7.13
N GLN A 186 -19.89 -4.53 -8.44
CA GLN A 186 -20.01 -3.31 -9.27
C GLN A 186 -21.44 -3.01 -9.72
N THR A 187 -22.32 -4.01 -9.78
CA THR A 187 -23.72 -3.83 -10.20
C THR A 187 -24.48 -3.09 -9.11
N PRO A 188 -25.17 -1.98 -9.40
CA PRO A 188 -26.01 -1.28 -8.41
C PRO A 188 -27.15 -2.16 -7.91
N GLY A 189 -27.49 -2.03 -6.63
CA GLY A 189 -28.59 -2.77 -5.98
C GLY A 189 -28.12 -3.79 -4.94
N GLU A 190 -29.06 -4.52 -4.34
CA GLU A 190 -28.74 -5.56 -3.36
C GLU A 190 -28.16 -6.80 -4.03
N ILE A 191 -27.18 -7.43 -3.38
CA ILE A 191 -26.71 -8.75 -3.82
C ILE A 191 -27.82 -9.76 -3.46
N PRO A 192 -28.29 -10.59 -4.41
CA PRO A 192 -29.33 -11.57 -4.14
C PRO A 192 -28.93 -12.50 -2.98
N LYS A 193 -29.79 -12.61 -1.97
CA LYS A 193 -29.55 -13.43 -0.78
C LYS A 193 -29.81 -14.93 -1.00
N VAL A 194 -30.48 -15.29 -2.10
CA VAL A 194 -30.88 -16.67 -2.42
C VAL A 194 -30.52 -16.96 -3.88
N PRO A 195 -30.01 -18.16 -4.22
CA PRO A 195 -29.85 -18.57 -5.61
C PRO A 195 -31.22 -18.65 -6.28
N ASP A 196 -31.54 -17.65 -7.10
CA ASP A 196 -32.75 -17.64 -7.92
C ASP A 196 -32.68 -18.75 -8.99
N PRO A 197 -33.63 -19.70 -9.04
CA PRO A 197 -33.68 -20.70 -10.11
C PRO A 197 -33.94 -20.09 -11.50
N GLY A 198 -34.45 -18.85 -11.56
CA GLY A 198 -34.65 -18.06 -12.78
C GLY A 198 -33.50 -17.10 -13.10
N ASP A 199 -32.29 -17.41 -12.64
CA ASP A 199 -31.13 -16.54 -12.69
C ASP A 199 -30.94 -15.89 -14.07
N LYS A 200 -31.21 -14.59 -14.18
CA LYS A 200 -30.97 -13.79 -15.40
C LYS A 200 -29.52 -13.87 -15.91
N TYR A 201 -28.60 -14.43 -15.11
CA TYR A 201 -27.22 -14.70 -15.49
C TYR A 201 -27.06 -15.95 -16.36
N LEU A 202 -28.07 -16.83 -16.43
CA LEU A 202 -28.14 -17.94 -17.39
C LEU A 202 -28.44 -17.46 -18.82
N LYS A 203 -28.93 -16.23 -19.00
CA LYS A 203 -29.33 -15.69 -20.31
C LYS A 203 -28.90 -14.23 -20.47
N GLY A 204 -27.98 -13.94 -21.39
CA GLY A 204 -27.57 -12.58 -21.76
C GLY A 204 -26.06 -12.40 -21.91
N LYS A 205 -25.59 -11.15 -21.82
CA LYS A 205 -24.19 -10.70 -22.05
C LYS A 205 -23.13 -11.40 -21.19
N TYR A 206 -23.56 -12.11 -20.14
CA TYR A 206 -22.69 -12.75 -19.15
C TYR A 206 -22.91 -14.28 -19.05
N SER A 207 -23.69 -14.85 -19.98
CA SER A 207 -23.95 -16.30 -20.04
C SER A 207 -22.70 -17.13 -20.34
N ASP A 208 -21.68 -16.50 -20.95
CA ASP A 208 -20.35 -17.06 -21.21
C ASP A 208 -19.53 -17.31 -19.93
N MET A 209 -19.92 -16.68 -18.83
CA MET A 209 -19.31 -16.88 -17.51
C MET A 209 -19.84 -18.13 -16.80
N ILE A 210 -20.79 -18.88 -17.38
CA ILE A 210 -21.40 -20.08 -16.79
C ILE A 210 -20.96 -21.34 -17.55
N ARG A 211 -20.57 -22.39 -16.82
CA ARG A 211 -20.38 -23.74 -17.36
C ARG A 211 -21.77 -24.34 -17.64
N ARG A 212 -22.03 -24.66 -18.91
CA ARG A 212 -23.20 -25.43 -19.35
C ARG A 212 -23.03 -26.90 -18.99
#